data_AF-A0A419JK67-F1
#
_entry.id   AF-A0A419JK67-F1
#
_cell.length_a   1.000
_cell.length_b   1.000
_cell.length_c   1.000
_cell.angle_alpha   90.00
_cell.angle_beta   90.00
_cell.angle_gamma   90.00
#
_symmetry.space_group_name_H-M   'P 1'
#
loop_
_entity.id
_entity.type
_entity.pdbx_description
1 polymer ?
#
loop_
_entity_poly.entity_id
_entity_poly.type
_entity_poly.pdbx_seq_one_letter_code
_entity_poly.pdbx_strand_id
1 'polypeptide(L)' 'MTVCVIGGGISGIMAALALSRRGTETVLIESGETLGGHMAEIADCISGLEPKLIEVEADPLIEVI' A
#
# COMPACT_ATOMS: atom_id res chain seq x y z
N MET A 1 12.98 -13.54 3.29
CA MET A 1 13.73 -12.27 3.16
C MET A 1 12.67 -11.20 3.05
N THR A 2 12.67 -10.24 3.97
CA THR A 2 11.56 -9.29 4.12
C THR A 2 11.99 -7.94 3.56
N VAL A 3 11.12 -7.31 2.77
CA VAL A 3 11.36 -6.00 2.17
C VAL A 3 10.57 -4.95 2.93
N CYS A 4 11.19 -3.81 3.21
CA CYS A 4 10.50 -2.67 3.80
C CYS A 4 10.23 -1.61 2.73
N VAL A 5 8.99 -1.14 2.65
CA VAL A 5 8.55 -0.02 1.81
C VAL A 5 8.15 1.10 2.75
N ILE A 6 8.77 2.28 2.61
CA ILE A 6 8.50 3.44 3.46
C ILE A 6 7.69 4.46 2.65
N GLY A 7 6.53 4.84 3.17
CA GLY A 7 5.53 5.72 2.56
C GLY A 7 4.37 4.95 1.94
N GLY A 8 3.19 5.06 2.54
CA GLY A 8 1.91 4.46 2.17
C GLY A 8 1.10 5.23 1.12
N GLY A 9 1.74 6.11 0.34
CA GLY A 9 1.13 6.72 -0.85
C GLY A 9 0.91 5.71 -1.99
N ILE A 10 0.27 6.14 -3.09
CA ILE A 10 -0.03 5.27 -4.24
C ILE A 10 1.19 4.50 -4.77
N SER A 11 2.37 5.11 -4.79
CA SER A 11 3.60 4.45 -5.22
C SER A 11 4.05 3.35 -4.27
N GLY A 12 3.92 3.56 -2.96
CA GLY A 12 4.30 2.57 -1.94
C GLY A 12 3.33 1.39 -1.90
N ILE A 13 2.03 1.68 -1.95
CA ILE A 13 0.97 0.67 -2.11
C ILE A 13 1.25 -0.23 -3.33
N MET A 14 1.56 0.38 -4.48
CA MET A 14 1.87 -0.37 -5.70
C MET A 14 3.16 -1.18 -5.61
N ALA A 15 4.19 -0.66 -4.94
CA ALA A 15 5.42 -1.40 -4.69
C ALA A 15 5.17 -2.61 -3.78
N ALA A 16 4.42 -2.45 -2.69
CA ALA A 16 4.10 -3.52 -1.76
C ALA A 16 3.29 -4.64 -2.45
N LEU A 17 2.25 -4.28 -3.21
CA LEU A 17 1.49 -5.26 -4.00
C LEU A 17 2.36 -5.99 -5.04
N ALA A 18 3.27 -5.27 -5.72
CA ALA A 18 4.15 -5.88 -6.71
C ALA A 18 5.13 -6.88 -6.07
N LEU A 19 5.59 -6.62 -4.85
CA LEU A 19 6.45 -7.52 -4.07
C LEU A 19 5.67 -8.73 -3.55
N SER A 20 4.50 -8.50 -2.95
CA SER A 20 3.63 -9.58 -2.48
C SER A 20 3.25 -10.55 -3.60
N ARG A 21 2.86 -10.04 -4.77
CA ARG A 21 2.53 -10.88 -5.95
C ARG A 21 3.70 -11.74 -6.43
N ARG A 22 4.93 -11.45 -6.00
CA ARG A 22 6.14 -12.25 -6.26
C ARG A 22 6.49 -13.19 -5.10
N GLY A 23 5.65 -13.29 -4.07
CA GLY A 23 5.85 -14.11 -2.88
C GLY A 23 6.82 -13.51 -1.87
N THR A 24 7.01 -12.18 -1.88
CA THR A 24 7.94 -11.49 -0.96
C THR A 24 7.18 -10.87 0.20
N GLU A 25 7.49 -11.29 1.43
CA GLU A 25 7.00 -10.65 2.65
C GLU A 25 7.42 -9.18 2.65
N THR A 26 6.44 -8.29 2.81
CA THR A 26 6.64 -6.85 2.70
C THR A 26 6.06 -6.15 3.91
N VAL A 27 6.85 -5.25 4.50
CA VAL A 27 6.39 -4.33 5.53
C VAL A 27 6.18 -2.96 4.89
N LEU A 28 4.96 -2.47 4.84
CA LEU A 28 4.59 -1.15 4.35
C LEU A 28 4.45 -0.19 5.55
N ILE A 29 5.34 0.78 5.66
CA ILE A 29 5.36 1.75 6.77
C ILE A 29 4.75 3.07 6.29
N GLU A 30 3.73 3.56 6.99
CA GLU A 30 3.16 4.90 6.78
C GLU A 30 3.30 5.75 8.05
N SER A 31 3.62 7.01 7.87
CA SER A 31 3.75 7.99 8.95
C SER A 31 2.40 8.55 9.43
N GLY A 32 1.41 8.60 8.55
CA GLY A 32 0.05 9.05 8.83
C GLY A 32 -0.86 7.95 9.38
N GLU A 33 -2.07 8.33 9.77
CA GLU A 33 -3.08 7.39 10.29
C GLU A 33 -3.71 6.52 9.20
N THR A 34 -3.58 6.91 7.93
CA THR A 34 -4.21 6.22 6.80
C THR A 34 -3.29 6.10 5.59
N LEU A 35 -3.49 5.04 4.81
CA LEU A 35 -2.85 4.86 3.52
C LEU A 35 -3.45 5.79 2.46
N GLY A 36 -2.69 6.01 1.38
CA GLY A 36 -3.10 6.78 0.21
C GLY A 36 -2.29 8.08 0.02
N GLY A 37 -1.70 8.64 1.08
CA GLY A 37 -0.92 9.87 1.03
C GLY A 37 -1.71 11.02 0.37
N HIS A 38 -1.03 11.89 -0.37
CA HIS A 38 -1.71 12.99 -1.09
C HIS A 38 -2.77 12.53 -2.08
N MET A 39 -2.69 11.29 -2.58
CA MET A 39 -3.70 10.75 -3.48
C MET A 39 -5.06 10.66 -2.77
N ALA A 40 -5.09 10.40 -1.46
CA ALA A 40 -6.33 10.34 -0.69
C ALA A 40 -7.05 11.69 -0.61
N GLU A 41 -6.32 12.81 -0.69
CA GLU A 41 -6.89 14.17 -0.66
C GLU A 41 -7.54 14.57 -2.00
N ILE A 42 -7.08 13.97 -3.10
CA ILE A 42 -7.53 14.26 -4.47
C ILE A 42 -8.35 13.13 -5.10
N ALA A 43 -8.54 12.02 -4.37
CA ALA A 43 -9.22 10.84 -4.88
C ALA A 43 -10.73 11.09 -4.98
N ASP A 44 -11.17 11.58 -6.13
CA ASP A 44 -12.51 11.28 -6.64
C ASP A 44 -12.56 9.80 -7.08
N CYS A 45 -13.76 9.21 -7.10
CA CYS A 45 -14.02 7.80 -7.44
C CYS A 45 -13.36 7.30 -8.75
N ILE A 46 -12.89 8.21 -9.61
CA ILE A 46 -12.20 7.92 -10.88
C ILE A 46 -10.79 7.34 -10.66
N SER A 47 -10.14 7.67 -9.55
CA SER A 47 -8.71 7.37 -9.31
C SER A 47 -8.40 5.89 -9.00
N GLY A 48 -9.41 5.06 -8.72
CA GLY A 48 -9.23 3.63 -8.45
C GLY A 48 -8.34 3.33 -7.25
N LEU A 49 -8.23 4.27 -6.31
CA LEU A 49 -7.36 4.17 -5.14
C LEU A 49 -7.93 3.19 -4.10
N GLU A 50 -9.20 3.35 -3.73
CA GLU A 50 -9.91 2.51 -2.74
C GLU A 50 -9.70 0.99 -2.92
N PRO A 51 -9.90 0.38 -4.12
CA PRO A 51 -9.71 -1.06 -4.26
C PRO A 51 -8.27 -1.50 -3.99
N LYS A 52 -7.27 -0.64 -4.20
CA LYS A 52 -5.87 -0.96 -3.91
C LYS A 52 -5.53 -0.85 -2.43
N LEU A 53 -6.18 0.04 -1.69
CA LEU A 53 -6.05 0.08 -0.22
C LEU A 53 -6.60 -1.22 0.37
N ILE A 54 -7.80 -1.62 -0.04
CA ILE A 54 -8.42 -2.87 0.40
C ILE A 54 -7.55 -4.07 0.02
N GLU A 55 -6.97 -4.07 -1.18
CA GLU A 55 -6.08 -5.15 -1.62
C GLU A 55 -4.83 -5.25 -0.75
N VAL A 56 -4.20 -4.12 -0.40
CA VAL A 56 -3.02 -4.11 0.49
C VAL A 56 -3.37 -4.57 1.90
N GLU A 57 -4.46 -4.09 2.47
CA GLU A 57 -4.88 -4.43 3.84
C GLU A 57 -5.33 -5.89 3.97
N ALA A 58 -5.82 -6.50 2.88
CA ALA A 58 -6.25 -7.89 2.85
C ALA A 58 -5.14 -8.87 2.46
N ASP A 59 -3.96 -8.39 2.04
CA ASP A 59 -2.88 -9.25 1.56
C ASP A 59 -2.11 -9.89 2.72
N PRO A 60 -2.05 -11.23 2.83
CA PRO A 60 -1.40 -11.92 3.95
C PRO A 60 0.12 -11.79 3.97
N LEU A 61 0.75 -11.32 2.89
CA LEU A 61 2.20 -11.10 2.82
C LEU A 61 2.58 -9.64 3.05
N ILE A 62 1.60 -8.74 3.25
CA ILE A 62 1.84 -7.34 3.53
C ILE A 62 1.43 -7.01 4.96
N GLU A 63 2.39 -6.57 5.75
CA GLU A 63 2.14 -5.99 7.07
C GLU A 63 2.17 -4.47 6.95
N VAL A 64 1.09 -3.80 7.34
CA VAL A 64 1.00 -2.33 7.36
C VAL A 64 1.30 -1.83 8.77
N ILE A 65 2.28 -0.92 8.89
CA ILE A 65 2.74 -0.34 10.16
C ILE A 65 2.65 1.18 10.11
#